data_AF-A0A415DUW5-F1
#
_entry.id   AF-A0A415DUW5-F1
#
_cell.length_a   1.000
_cell.length_b   1.000
_cell.length_c   1.000
_cell.angle_alpha   90.00
_cell.angle_beta   90.00
_cell.angle_gamma   90.00
#
_symmetry.space_group_name_H-M   'P 1'
#
loop_
_entity.id
_entity.type
_entity.pdbx_description
1 polymer ?
#
loop_
_entity_poly.entity_id
_entity_poly.type
_entity_poly.pdbx_seq_one_letter_code
_entity_poly.pdbx_strand_id
1 'polypeptide(L)'
;MKKIIGAAFVLFFIYNIYIWTYPGSSNQYYIEDLGLYMKTIPFSDSIYSPRCAKIVFSDKPINNYADSMDYVTIYKGVGFYYTRFTFDTRNMNRIYIEGNSFVRKNTSKYDIIQDSGEEVQALQEKEKHNLHPFIVMLEIDMWGHFEEVLLKSLEDSLFVKMQPIETDYIKHLFIKMKK
;
A
#
# COMPACT_ATOMS: atom_id res chain seq x y z
N MET A 1 -26.29 29.99 25.45
CA MET A 1 -24.90 29.89 24.91
C MET A 1 -24.06 28.77 25.52
N LYS A 2 -23.98 28.58 26.87
CA LYS A 2 -23.13 27.53 27.49
C LYS A 2 -23.42 26.08 27.05
N LYS A 3 -24.68 25.72 26.77
CA LYS A 3 -25.08 24.36 26.34
C LYS A 3 -24.63 24.02 24.91
N ILE A 4 -24.48 25.02 24.02
CA ILE A 4 -24.08 24.81 22.62
C ILE A 4 -22.57 24.58 22.53
N ILE A 5 -21.78 25.28 23.34
CA ILE A 5 -20.32 25.12 23.42
C ILE A 5 -19.96 23.73 23.96
N GLY A 6 -20.69 23.23 24.96
CA GLY A 6 -20.49 21.87 25.49
C GLY A 6 -20.76 20.77 24.46
N ALA A 7 -21.84 20.91 23.67
CA ALA A 7 -22.19 19.95 22.63
C ALA A 7 -21.15 19.93 21.48
N ALA A 8 -20.66 21.10 21.07
CA ALA A 8 -19.61 21.20 20.05
C ALA A 8 -18.29 20.56 20.51
N PHE A 9 -17.92 20.74 21.78
CA PHE A 9 -16.72 20.12 22.35
C PHE A 9 -16.82 18.59 22.43
N VAL A 10 -18.00 18.07 22.81
CA VAL A 10 -18.26 16.62 22.83
C VAL A 10 -18.23 16.03 21.41
N LEU A 11 -18.85 16.69 20.43
CA LEU A 11 -18.80 16.25 19.02
C LEU A 11 -17.37 16.28 18.46
N PHE A 12 -16.58 17.31 18.80
CA PHE A 12 -15.16 17.37 18.45
C PHE A 12 -14.38 16.21 19.07
N PHE A 13 -14.62 15.89 20.35
CA PHE A 13 -13.97 14.76 21.03
C PHE A 13 -14.35 13.42 20.40
N ILE A 14 -15.63 13.19 20.13
CA ILE A 14 -16.13 11.95 19.49
C ILE A 14 -15.57 11.83 18.07
N TYR A 15 -15.54 12.91 17.30
CA TYR A 15 -14.96 12.93 15.95
C TYR A 15 -13.47 12.57 15.97
N ASN A 16 -12.71 13.12 16.92
CA ASN A 16 -11.31 12.74 17.11
C ASN A 16 -11.23 11.26 17.50
N ILE A 17 -11.95 10.79 18.52
CA ILE A 17 -11.93 9.38 18.92
C ILE A 17 -12.28 8.46 17.74
N TYR A 18 -13.30 8.79 16.95
CA TYR A 18 -13.70 8.02 15.77
C TYR A 18 -12.58 7.97 14.72
N ILE A 19 -11.96 9.09 14.39
CA ILE A 19 -10.82 9.13 13.47
C ILE A 19 -9.67 8.27 14.00
N TRP A 20 -9.39 8.34 15.30
CA TRP A 20 -8.30 7.62 15.95
C TRP A 20 -8.58 6.12 16.15
N THR A 21 -9.84 5.68 16.14
CA THR A 21 -10.25 4.28 16.36
C THR A 21 -10.72 3.55 15.11
N TYR A 22 -11.13 4.25 14.05
CA TYR A 22 -11.49 3.61 12.78
C TYR A 22 -10.25 3.06 12.08
N PRO A 23 -10.12 1.73 11.93
CA PRO A 23 -8.91 1.14 11.36
C PRO A 23 -8.75 1.51 9.87
N GLY A 24 -9.84 1.69 9.14
CA GLY A 24 -9.84 1.88 7.69
C GLY A 24 -10.72 0.82 7.00
N SER A 25 -10.89 0.94 5.69
CA SER A 25 -11.46 -0.12 4.85
C SER A 25 -10.36 -1.04 4.32
N SER A 26 -10.66 -2.32 4.11
CA SER A 26 -9.74 -3.23 3.42
C SER A 26 -9.94 -3.13 1.91
N ASN A 27 -8.87 -2.86 1.16
CA ASN A 27 -8.91 -2.73 -0.29
C ASN A 27 -8.05 -3.80 -0.95
N GLN A 28 -8.52 -4.34 -2.07
CA GLN A 28 -7.75 -5.28 -2.89
C GLN A 28 -7.44 -4.66 -4.24
N TYR A 29 -6.27 -4.99 -4.77
CA TYR A 29 -5.73 -4.54 -6.05
C TYR A 29 -5.14 -5.73 -6.80
N TYR A 30 -5.15 -5.66 -8.13
CA TYR A 30 -4.48 -6.62 -9.00
C TYR A 30 -3.51 -5.87 -9.92
N ILE A 31 -2.27 -6.34 -9.97
CA ILE A 31 -1.20 -5.78 -10.80
C ILE A 31 -0.95 -6.77 -11.93
N GLU A 32 -1.48 -6.46 -13.12
CA GLU A 32 -1.52 -7.37 -14.27
C GLU A 32 -0.12 -7.81 -14.72
N ASP A 33 0.81 -6.85 -14.84
CA ASP A 33 2.19 -7.11 -15.31
C ASP A 33 2.98 -8.07 -14.39
N LEU A 34 2.53 -8.23 -13.14
CA LEU A 34 3.13 -9.11 -12.14
C LEU A 34 2.30 -10.38 -11.88
N GLY A 35 1.07 -10.45 -12.39
CA GLY A 35 0.12 -11.48 -11.99
C GLY A 35 -0.14 -11.52 -10.47
N LEU A 36 -0.11 -10.36 -9.81
CA LEU A 36 -0.06 -10.25 -8.35
C LEU A 36 -1.31 -9.57 -7.78
N TYR A 37 -1.93 -10.20 -6.80
CA TYR A 37 -2.91 -9.58 -5.92
C TYR A 37 -2.21 -8.93 -4.73
N MET A 38 -2.65 -7.73 -4.40
CA MET A 38 -2.26 -6.99 -3.21
C MET A 38 -3.51 -6.62 -2.42
N LYS A 39 -3.52 -6.85 -1.11
CA LYS A 39 -4.63 -6.44 -0.25
C LYS A 39 -4.13 -5.65 0.95
N THR A 40 -4.70 -4.46 1.15
CA THR A 40 -4.51 -3.66 2.36
C THR A 40 -5.54 -4.08 3.38
N ILE A 41 -5.07 -4.47 4.56
CA ILE A 41 -5.91 -4.91 5.69
C ILE A 41 -5.55 -4.02 6.87
N PRO A 42 -6.34 -2.97 7.14
CA PRO A 42 -6.09 -2.10 8.26
C PRO A 42 -6.34 -2.81 9.59
N PHE A 43 -5.54 -2.49 10.60
CA PHE A 43 -5.73 -2.97 11.97
C PHE A 43 -5.12 -2.01 12.98
N SER A 44 -5.46 -2.18 14.25
CA SER A 44 -4.88 -1.43 15.36
C SER A 44 -4.05 -2.39 16.22
N ASP A 45 -2.74 -2.14 16.36
CA ASP A 45 -1.83 -3.00 17.13
C ASP A 45 -1.67 -2.51 18.59
N SER A 46 -1.92 -1.22 18.87
CA SER A 46 -1.98 -0.68 20.24
C SER A 46 -2.58 0.73 20.30
N ILE A 47 -2.84 1.22 21.52
CA ILE A 47 -3.24 2.62 21.81
C ILE A 47 -2.17 3.63 21.33
N TYR A 48 -0.90 3.23 21.25
CA TYR A 48 0.24 4.11 20.90
C TYR A 48 0.62 4.08 19.41
N SER A 49 0.20 3.06 18.66
CA SER A 49 0.30 2.98 17.19
C SER A 49 -1.09 2.66 16.61
N PRO A 50 -2.03 3.62 16.70
CA PRO A 50 -3.45 3.34 16.51
C PRO A 50 -3.79 2.93 15.07
N ARG A 51 -2.87 3.07 14.11
CA ARG A 51 -3.11 2.77 12.70
C ARG A 51 -1.96 2.01 12.10
N CYS A 52 -2.19 0.74 11.89
CA CYS A 52 -1.32 -0.15 11.15
C CYS A 52 -2.09 -0.69 9.95
N ALA A 53 -1.37 -1.13 8.93
CA ALA A 53 -1.97 -1.92 7.87
C ALA A 53 -1.08 -3.13 7.59
N LYS A 54 -1.70 -4.26 7.28
CA LYS A 54 -1.01 -5.35 6.59
C LYS A 54 -1.24 -5.17 5.11
N ILE A 55 -0.16 -5.21 4.35
CA ILE A 55 -0.20 -5.32 2.89
C ILE A 55 0.17 -6.76 2.58
N VAL A 56 -0.80 -7.48 2.07
CA VAL A 56 -0.71 -8.92 1.80
C VAL A 56 -0.53 -9.12 0.30
N PHE A 57 0.38 -9.99 -0.09
CA PHE A 57 0.72 -10.28 -1.49
C PHE A 57 0.38 -11.73 -1.83
N SER A 58 -0.21 -12.00 -2.98
CA SER A 58 -0.58 -13.36 -3.39
C SER A 58 -0.71 -13.48 -4.91
N ASP A 59 -0.50 -14.67 -5.45
CA ASP A 59 -0.84 -14.98 -6.85
C ASP A 59 -2.34 -15.34 -7.03
N LYS A 60 -3.11 -15.33 -5.94
CA LYS A 60 -4.55 -15.61 -5.91
C LYS A 60 -5.33 -14.49 -5.22
N PRO A 61 -6.63 -14.34 -5.51
CA PRO A 61 -7.49 -13.42 -4.75
C PRO A 61 -7.39 -13.64 -3.24
N ILE A 62 -7.37 -12.55 -2.48
CA ILE A 62 -7.14 -12.54 -1.02
C ILE A 62 -8.47 -12.19 -0.33
N ASN A 63 -9.07 -13.13 0.39
CA ASN A 63 -10.25 -12.86 1.20
C ASN A 63 -9.84 -12.32 2.58
N ASN A 64 -8.84 -12.93 3.21
CA ASN A 64 -8.32 -12.56 4.52
C ASN A 64 -6.77 -12.66 4.58
N TYR A 65 -6.16 -12.19 5.67
CA TYR A 65 -4.69 -12.16 5.79
C TYR A 65 -4.04 -13.55 5.90
N ALA A 66 -4.77 -14.59 6.31
CA ALA A 66 -4.27 -15.95 6.40
C ALA A 66 -4.20 -16.65 5.04
N ASP A 67 -4.82 -16.07 4.00
CA ASP A 67 -4.76 -16.59 2.64
C ASP A 67 -3.37 -16.43 1.99
N SER A 68 -2.49 -15.63 2.60
CA SER A 68 -1.08 -15.53 2.19
C SER A 68 -0.14 -15.34 3.39
N MET A 69 0.99 -16.04 3.33
CA MET A 69 2.07 -15.91 4.30
C MET A 69 3.00 -14.73 3.97
N ASP A 70 2.87 -14.13 2.79
CA ASP A 70 3.68 -13.01 2.34
C ASP A 70 2.98 -11.70 2.62
N TYR A 71 3.44 -10.99 3.65
CA TYR A 71 2.86 -9.72 4.02
C TYR A 71 3.88 -8.77 4.64
N VAL A 72 3.52 -7.49 4.55
CA VAL A 72 4.25 -6.39 5.16
C VAL A 72 3.31 -5.67 6.10
N THR A 73 3.71 -5.53 7.34
CA THR A 73 3.03 -4.69 8.31
C THR A 73 3.69 -3.33 8.31
N ILE A 74 2.90 -2.31 8.03
CA ILE A 74 3.31 -0.90 8.10
C ILE A 74 2.67 -0.25 9.32
N TYR A 75 3.51 0.43 10.10
CA TYR A 75 3.08 1.17 11.28
C TYR A 75 3.11 2.66 10.96
N LYS A 76 1.96 3.34 11.10
CA LYS A 76 1.89 4.80 11.02
C LYS A 76 2.36 5.39 12.35
N GLY A 77 3.27 6.35 12.30
CA GLY A 77 3.57 7.21 13.45
C GLY A 77 2.78 8.53 13.40
N VAL A 78 3.36 9.63 13.90
CA VAL A 78 2.73 10.96 13.91
C VAL A 78 3.17 11.77 12.68
N GLY A 79 2.28 11.98 11.71
CA GLY A 79 2.57 12.76 10.48
C GLY A 79 2.17 12.08 9.18
N PHE A 80 2.76 12.54 8.07
CA PHE A 80 2.63 11.94 6.74
C PHE A 80 3.45 10.65 6.66
N TYR A 81 2.82 9.55 6.28
CA TYR A 81 3.49 8.26 6.06
C TYR A 81 3.23 7.76 4.66
N TYR A 82 4.30 7.34 4.01
CA TYR A 82 4.25 6.62 2.76
C TYR A 82 5.07 5.35 2.85
N THR A 83 4.70 4.36 2.06
CA THR A 83 5.50 3.17 1.79
C THR A 83 5.44 2.91 0.31
N ARG A 84 6.60 2.75 -0.32
CA ARG A 84 6.71 2.43 -1.74
C ARG A 84 7.24 1.02 -1.91
N PHE A 85 6.58 0.27 -2.79
CA PHE A 85 6.89 -1.07 -3.21
C PHE A 85 7.39 -1.02 -4.63
N THR A 86 8.63 -1.42 -4.86
CA THR A 86 9.19 -1.56 -6.20
C THR A 86 9.31 -3.04 -6.51
N PHE A 87 8.62 -3.48 -7.55
CA PHE A 87 8.58 -4.85 -8.02
C PHE A 87 9.50 -4.99 -9.23
N ASP A 88 10.48 -5.90 -9.15
CA ASP A 88 11.31 -6.26 -10.30
C ASP A 88 10.56 -7.29 -11.14
N THR A 89 10.08 -6.92 -12.33
CA THR A 89 9.33 -7.86 -13.18
C THR A 89 10.24 -8.94 -13.79
N ARG A 90 11.58 -8.80 -13.72
CA ARG A 90 12.54 -9.85 -14.14
C ARG A 90 12.69 -10.93 -13.07
N ASN A 91 12.48 -10.53 -11.82
CA ASN A 91 12.42 -11.44 -10.67
C ASN A 91 11.13 -11.16 -9.90
N MET A 92 10.01 -11.70 -10.42
CA MET A 92 8.65 -11.46 -9.91
C MET A 92 8.45 -11.82 -8.43
N ASN A 93 9.40 -12.54 -7.83
CA ASN A 93 9.36 -12.86 -6.40
C ASN A 93 10.05 -11.79 -5.54
N ARG A 94 10.70 -10.78 -6.10
CA ARG A 94 11.44 -9.77 -5.34
C ARG A 94 10.68 -8.44 -5.25
N ILE A 95 10.54 -7.96 -4.02
CA ILE A 95 9.83 -6.72 -3.71
C ILE A 95 10.76 -5.85 -2.87
N TYR A 96 11.10 -4.68 -3.38
CA TYR A 96 11.85 -3.67 -2.65
C TYR A 96 10.88 -2.73 -1.93
N ILE A 97 11.18 -2.40 -0.69
CA ILE A 97 10.36 -1.51 0.13
C ILE A 97 11.20 -0.34 0.59
N GLU A 98 10.69 0.86 0.33
CA GLU A 98 11.23 2.12 0.82
C GLU A 98 10.12 2.96 1.46
N GLY A 99 10.49 3.95 2.27
CA GLY A 99 9.56 4.89 2.89
C GLY A 99 9.90 5.19 4.33
N ASN A 100 9.02 5.94 4.98
CA ASN A 100 9.20 6.42 6.36
C ASN A 100 8.31 5.71 7.38
N SER A 101 7.57 4.68 6.95
CA SER A 101 6.78 3.82 7.83
C SER A 101 7.69 2.79 8.50
N PHE A 102 7.41 2.40 9.75
CA PHE A 102 8.10 1.25 10.33
C PHE A 102 7.53 -0.03 9.71
N VAL A 103 8.40 -0.97 9.39
CA VAL A 103 8.06 -2.14 8.58
C VAL A 103 8.39 -3.43 9.32
N ARG A 104 7.42 -4.34 9.44
CA ARG A 104 7.66 -5.74 9.81
C ARG A 104 7.23 -6.62 8.64
N LYS A 105 8.12 -7.49 8.17
CA LYS A 105 7.84 -8.40 7.05
C LYS A 105 7.66 -9.84 7.52
N ASN A 106 6.82 -10.57 6.81
CA ASN A 106 6.76 -12.03 6.83
C ASN A 106 6.81 -12.51 5.38
N THR A 107 7.70 -13.44 5.11
CA THR A 107 8.02 -13.87 3.74
C THR A 107 8.05 -15.38 3.66
N SER A 108 7.35 -15.93 2.67
CA SER A 108 7.35 -17.34 2.32
C SER A 108 7.72 -17.54 0.85
N LYS A 109 7.05 -16.84 -0.07
CA LYS A 109 7.29 -16.89 -1.51
C LYS A 109 8.08 -15.69 -2.02
N TYR A 110 7.79 -14.49 -1.51
CA TYR A 110 8.38 -13.25 -1.99
C TYR A 110 9.60 -12.84 -1.13
N ASP A 111 10.71 -12.55 -1.78
CA ASP A 111 11.92 -11.95 -1.21
C ASP A 111 11.70 -10.45 -1.03
N ILE A 112 11.21 -10.07 0.16
CA ILE A 112 10.91 -8.70 0.51
C ILE A 112 12.15 -8.03 1.10
N ILE A 113 12.74 -7.09 0.38
CA ILE A 113 13.96 -6.37 0.74
C ILE A 113 13.58 -4.96 1.18
N GLN A 114 14.10 -4.52 2.32
CA GLN A 114 13.99 -3.12 2.73
C GLN A 114 15.21 -2.38 2.16
N ASP A 115 14.97 -1.41 1.30
CA ASP A 115 16.00 -0.65 0.57
C ASP A 115 15.94 0.83 1.00
N SER A 116 17.11 1.46 1.08
CA SER A 116 17.24 2.91 1.26
C SER A 116 17.03 3.69 -0.05
N GLY A 117 16.79 3.00 -1.16
CA GLY A 117 16.50 3.54 -2.49
C GLY A 117 17.68 3.43 -3.47
N GLU A 118 18.86 3.01 -3.01
CA GLU A 118 20.06 2.89 -3.86
C GLU A 118 19.93 1.73 -4.85
N GLU A 119 19.37 0.60 -4.41
CA GLU A 119 19.20 -0.57 -5.27
C GLU A 119 18.08 -0.30 -6.30
N VAL A 120 16.96 0.29 -5.86
CA VAL A 120 15.90 0.76 -6.76
C VAL A 120 16.46 1.75 -7.80
N GLN A 121 17.25 2.74 -7.39
CA GLN A 121 17.83 3.71 -8.34
C GLN A 121 18.77 3.01 -9.34
N ALA A 122 19.65 2.12 -8.88
CA ALA A 122 20.56 1.39 -9.75
C ALA A 122 19.80 0.50 -10.77
N LEU A 123 18.67 -0.09 -10.36
CA LEU A 123 17.80 -0.86 -11.25
C LEU A 123 17.15 0.06 -12.29
N GLN A 124 16.66 1.23 -11.89
CA GLN A 124 16.09 2.22 -12.81
C GLN A 124 17.11 2.72 -13.84
N GLU A 125 18.35 2.99 -13.41
CA GLU A 125 19.43 3.44 -14.29
C GLU A 125 19.82 2.37 -15.31
N LYS A 126 19.87 1.10 -14.90
CA LYS A 126 20.12 -0.04 -15.80
C LYS A 126 19.02 -0.19 -16.84
N GLU A 127 17.75 0.01 -16.45
CA GLU A 127 16.60 -0.16 -17.33
C GLU A 127 16.33 1.06 -18.23
N LYS A 128 16.90 2.24 -17.93
CA LYS A 128 16.76 3.47 -18.74
C LYS A 128 17.20 3.30 -20.19
N HIS A 129 18.02 2.27 -20.48
CA HIS A 129 18.54 1.95 -21.80
C HIS A 129 17.83 0.77 -22.48
N ASN A 130 16.93 0.07 -21.78
CA ASN A 130 16.15 -1.04 -22.33
C ASN A 130 14.79 -0.53 -22.83
N LEU A 131 14.37 -1.02 -24.01
CA LEU A 131 13.10 -0.63 -24.67
C LEU A 131 11.84 -1.15 -23.96
N HIS A 132 11.98 -1.87 -22.84
CA HIS A 132 10.87 -2.39 -22.05
C HIS A 132 11.21 -2.22 -20.56
N PRO A 133 10.65 -1.21 -19.87
CA PRO A 133 10.89 -1.05 -18.45
C PRO A 133 10.24 -2.19 -17.66
N PHE A 134 11.08 -3.02 -17.07
CA PHE A 134 10.69 -4.20 -16.31
C PHE A 134 10.49 -3.92 -14.81
N ILE A 135 10.07 -2.71 -14.43
CA ILE A 135 9.91 -2.33 -13.02
C ILE A 135 8.57 -1.63 -12.84
N VAL A 136 7.78 -2.18 -11.93
CA VAL A 136 6.51 -1.61 -11.48
C VAL A 136 6.72 -1.00 -10.11
N MET A 137 6.39 0.28 -9.98
CA MET A 137 6.50 1.01 -8.73
C MET A 137 5.11 1.32 -8.21
N LEU A 138 4.82 0.89 -6.99
CA LEU A 138 3.57 1.12 -6.31
C LEU A 138 3.82 1.93 -5.04
N GLU A 139 3.21 3.10 -4.93
CA GLU A 139 3.29 3.95 -3.75
C GLU A 139 1.96 3.89 -2.99
N ILE A 140 2.05 3.67 -1.68
CA ILE A 140 0.91 3.67 -0.78
C ILE A 140 1.08 4.82 0.20
N ASP A 141 0.25 5.83 0.00
CA ASP A 141 0.15 7.01 0.84
C ASP A 141 -0.95 6.83 1.87
N MET A 142 -0.59 7.06 3.13
CA MET A 142 -1.47 6.82 4.26
C MET A 142 -1.58 8.07 5.12
N TRP A 143 -2.74 8.73 5.04
CA TRP A 143 -3.03 9.96 5.79
C TRP A 143 -4.20 9.74 6.72
N GLY A 144 -3.90 9.44 7.97
CA GLY A 144 -4.95 9.08 8.92
C GLY A 144 -5.72 7.84 8.44
N HIS A 145 -7.00 8.01 8.07
CA HIS A 145 -7.90 6.93 7.62
C HIS A 145 -7.98 6.85 6.09
N PHE A 146 -7.39 7.81 5.40
CA PHE A 146 -7.29 7.83 3.95
C PHE A 146 -6.13 6.95 3.51
N GLU A 147 -6.39 6.17 2.47
CA GLU A 147 -5.43 5.34 1.75
C GLU A 147 -5.49 5.73 0.28
N GLU A 148 -4.34 6.03 -0.29
CA GLU A 148 -4.17 6.28 -1.71
C GLU A 148 -3.08 5.36 -2.23
N VAL A 149 -3.44 4.56 -3.24
CA VAL A 149 -2.52 3.66 -3.92
C VAL A 149 -2.27 4.20 -5.32
N LEU A 150 -1.01 4.45 -5.61
CA LEU A 150 -0.51 5.05 -6.83
C LEU A 150 0.39 4.03 -7.55
N LEU A 151 0.20 3.86 -8.85
CA LEU A 151 0.99 2.97 -9.68
C LEU A 151 1.78 3.77 -10.71
N LYS A 152 3.04 3.40 -10.91
CA LYS A 152 3.94 4.00 -11.89
C LYS A 152 4.75 2.92 -12.57
N SER A 153 4.80 2.93 -13.89
CA SER A 153 5.87 2.27 -14.63
C SER A 153 7.05 3.21 -14.81
N LEU A 154 8.23 2.68 -15.06
CA LEU A 154 9.40 3.52 -15.36
C LEU A 154 9.27 4.33 -16.66
N GLU A 155 8.41 3.89 -17.58
CA GLU A 155 8.13 4.59 -18.84
C GLU A 155 7.41 5.92 -18.61
N ASP A 156 6.47 5.94 -17.66
CA ASP A 156 5.70 7.12 -17.31
C ASP A 156 6.28 7.81 -16.06
N SER A 157 6.63 9.09 -16.18
CA SER A 157 7.04 9.90 -15.03
C SER A 157 5.88 10.22 -14.07
N LEU A 158 4.66 9.84 -14.44
CA LEU A 158 3.42 10.13 -13.72
C LEU A 158 2.84 8.86 -13.08
N PHE A 159 2.40 9.00 -11.83
CA PHE A 159 1.63 7.96 -11.18
C PHE A 159 0.16 8.00 -11.62
N VAL A 160 -0.44 6.82 -11.77
CA VAL A 160 -1.87 6.61 -11.96
C VAL A 160 -2.48 6.10 -10.66
N LYS A 161 -3.57 6.72 -10.22
CA LYS A 161 -4.30 6.28 -9.02
C LYS A 161 -5.02 4.95 -9.28
N MET A 162 -4.72 3.94 -8.47
CA MET A 162 -5.40 2.64 -8.51
C MET A 162 -6.72 2.70 -7.73
N GLN A 163 -7.77 2.08 -8.29
CA GLN A 163 -9.03 1.88 -7.60
C GLN A 163 -9.07 0.46 -7.01
N PRO A 164 -9.64 0.27 -5.80
CA PRO A 164 -9.90 -1.06 -5.26
C PRO A 164 -10.80 -1.87 -6.19
N ILE A 165 -10.58 -3.20 -6.26
CA ILE A 165 -11.53 -4.13 -6.86
C ILE A 165 -12.59 -4.52 -5.82
N GLU A 166 -13.87 -4.32 -6.14
CA GLU A 166 -14.99 -4.77 -5.31
C GLU A 166 -14.99 -6.31 -5.25
N THR A 167 -15.01 -6.89 -4.05
CA THR A 167 -14.88 -8.34 -3.83
C THR A 167 -15.99 -9.18 -4.47
N ASP A 168 -17.13 -8.56 -4.81
CA ASP A 168 -18.28 -9.24 -5.44
C ASP A 168 -18.32 -9.10 -6.98
N TYR A 169 -17.42 -8.29 -7.56
CA TYR A 169 -17.27 -8.14 -8.99
C TYR A 169 -15.79 -8.07 -9.34
N ILE A 170 -15.23 -9.19 -9.82
CA ILE A 170 -14.04 -9.15 -10.67
C ILE A 170 -14.45 -8.48 -11.99
N LYS A 171 -14.67 -7.16 -11.97
CA LYS A 171 -14.53 -6.33 -13.16
C LYS A 171 -13.06 -5.96 -13.19
N HIS A 172 -12.32 -6.70 -14.01
CA HIS A 172 -10.96 -6.39 -14.39
C HIS A 172 -10.85 -4.90 -14.72
N LEU A 173 -10.27 -4.11 -13.82
CA LEU A 173 -9.84 -2.76 -14.14
C LEU A 173 -8.50 -2.91 -14.86
N PHE A 174 -8.56 -3.01 -16.18
CA PHE A 174 -7.38 -3.04 -17.04
C PHE A 174 -6.72 -1.66 -17.00
N ILE A 175 -5.68 -1.49 -16.19
CA ILE A 175 -4.69 -0.44 -16.46
C ILE A 175 -3.79 -1.00 -17.55
N LYS A 176 -4.29 -1.00 -18.78
CA LYS A 176 -3.48 -1.31 -19.95
C LYS A 176 -2.54 -0.12 -20.13
N MET A 177 -1.31 -0.25 -19.64
CA MET A 177 -0.27 0.71 -19.99
C MET A 177 -0.13 0.71 -21.50
N LYS A 178 -0.19 1.89 -22.11
CA LYS A 178 -0.08 2.02 -23.56
C LYS A 178 1.32 1.51 -23.95
N LYS A 179 1.34 0.44 -24.75
CA LYS A 179 2.51 0.05 -25.54
C LYS A 179 2.92 1.16 -26.50
#